data_AF-A0A368NL71-F1
#
_entry.id   AF-A0A368NL71-F1
#
_cell.length_a   1.000
_cell.length_b   1.000
_cell.length_c   1.000
_cell.angle_alpha   90.00
_cell.angle_beta   90.00
_cell.angle_gamma   90.00
#
_symmetry.space_group_name_H-M   'P 1'
#
loop_
_entity.id
_entity.type
_entity.pdbx_description
1 polymer ?
#
loop_
_entity_poly.entity_id
_entity_poly.type
_entity_poly.pdbx_seq_one_letter_code
_entity_poly.pdbx_strand_id
1 'polypeptide(L)'
;MIFSGGLDGTIVLHLAAKYHRDVTAFPISTQNSTDLEYARRFCAERGIPHIVTEFQSGQNKRNIRNSIFSGEFFEPVDISDMLTNGIRLCRGPGEWL
;
A
#
# COMPACT_ATOMS: atom_id res chain seq x y z
N MET A 1 8.53 0.84 0.23
CA MET A 1 7.75 2.09 0.29
C MET A 1 6.29 1.79 -0.01
N ILE A 2 5.37 2.25 0.85
CA ILE A 2 3.93 2.19 0.56
C ILE A 2 3.62 3.14 -0.59
N PHE A 3 2.95 2.65 -1.63
CA PHE A 3 2.72 3.42 -2.85
C PHE A 3 1.37 3.09 -3.48
N SER A 4 0.39 3.97 -3.34
CA SER A 4 -0.94 3.81 -3.93
C SER A 4 -1.03 4.25 -5.40
N GLY A 5 -0.05 4.99 -5.93
CA GLY A 5 -0.17 5.63 -7.25
C GLY A 5 -0.56 7.11 -7.19
N GLY A 6 -0.90 7.64 -6.01
CA GLY A 6 -1.11 9.07 -5.81
C GLY A 6 0.14 9.92 -6.11
N LEU A 7 -0.08 11.23 -6.33
CA LEU A 7 1.00 12.16 -6.67
C LEU A 7 2.09 12.23 -5.59
N ASP A 8 1.70 12.34 -4.32
CA ASP A 8 2.64 12.46 -3.20
C ASP A 8 3.54 11.24 -3.10
N GLY A 9 2.92 10.05 -3.17
CA GLY A 9 3.64 8.77 -3.21
C GLY A 9 4.54 8.66 -4.43
N THR A 10 4.12 9.17 -5.59
CA THR A 10 4.92 9.19 -6.81
C THR A 10 6.17 10.04 -6.65
N ILE A 11 6.05 11.23 -6.08
CA ILE A 11 7.18 12.14 -5.84
C ILE A 11 8.17 11.49 -4.88
N VAL A 12 7.69 10.97 -3.75
CA VAL A 12 8.55 10.33 -2.75
C VAL A 12 9.22 9.07 -3.32
N LEU A 13 8.50 8.24 -4.08
CA LEU A 13 9.06 7.03 -4.68
C LEU A 13 10.11 7.36 -5.73
N HIS A 14 9.84 8.38 -6.55
CA HIS A 14 10.80 8.86 -7.54
C HIS A 14 12.09 9.36 -6.89
N LEU A 15 11.98 10.18 -5.85
CA LEU A 15 13.14 10.68 -5.11
C LEU A 15 13.90 9.53 -4.42
N ALA A 16 13.19 8.60 -3.78
CA ALA A 16 13.80 7.43 -3.15
C ALA A 16 14.58 6.60 -4.17
N ALA A 17 13.98 6.27 -5.32
CA ALA A 17 14.64 5.50 -6.38
C ALA A 17 15.79 6.26 -7.06
N LYS A 18 15.77 7.59 -7.06
CA LYS A 18 16.85 8.43 -7.58
C LYS A 18 18.10 8.38 -6.70
N TYR A 19 17.93 8.35 -5.38
CA TYR A 19 19.05 8.42 -4.41
C TYR A 19 19.44 7.06 -3.81
N HIS A 20 18.59 6.04 -3.93
CA HIS A 20 18.82 4.69 -3.41
C HIS A 20 18.56 3.65 -4.50
N ARG A 21 19.48 2.69 -4.65
CA ARG A 21 19.36 1.63 -5.68
C ARG A 21 18.44 0.48 -5.28
N ASP A 22 18.10 0.37 -4.01
CA ASP A 22 17.29 -0.72 -3.46
C ASP A 22 16.00 -0.16 -2.85
N VAL A 23 15.01 0.06 -3.71
CA VAL A 23 13.69 0.56 -3.32
C VAL A 23 12.64 -0.36 -3.92
N THR A 24 11.81 -0.96 -3.06
CA THR A 24 10.64 -1.75 -3.48
C THR A 24 9.36 -0.98 -3.19
N ALA A 25 8.46 -0.92 -4.16
CA ALA A 25 7.13 -0.35 -4.03
C ALA A 25 6.10 -1.42 -3.61
N PHE A 26 5.31 -1.10 -2.59
CA PHE A 26 4.24 -1.93 -2.05
C PHE A 26 2.91 -1.19 -2.20
N PRO A 27 2.13 -1.42 -3.26
CA PRO A 27 0.77 -0.94 -3.33
C PRO A 27 -0.12 -1.77 -2.42
N ILE A 28 -1.05 -1.07 -1.78
CA ILE A 28 -2.16 -1.65 -1.07
C ILE A 28 -3.40 -1.29 -1.86
N SER A 29 -3.99 -2.27 -2.55
CA SER A 29 -5.20 -2.03 -3.31
C SER A 29 -6.01 -3.31 -3.55
N THR A 30 -7.19 -3.15 -4.12
CA THR A 30 -8.00 -4.23 -4.67
C THR A 30 -7.51 -4.58 -6.08
N GLN A 31 -7.73 -5.82 -6.54
CA GLN A 31 -7.15 -6.34 -7.79
C GLN A 31 -7.47 -5.51 -9.05
N ASN A 32 -8.54 -4.70 -9.03
CA ASN A 32 -9.06 -3.97 -10.19
C ASN A 32 -9.08 -2.45 -10.01
N SER A 33 -8.33 -1.88 -9.07
CA SER A 33 -8.27 -0.42 -8.95
C SER A 33 -7.46 0.21 -10.10
N THR A 34 -7.93 1.34 -10.64
CA THR A 34 -7.17 2.16 -11.60
C THR A 34 -5.81 2.61 -11.03
N ASP A 35 -5.78 2.86 -9.72
CA ASP A 35 -4.57 3.23 -8.96
C ASP A 35 -3.47 2.16 -9.08
N LEU A 36 -3.83 0.88 -8.97
CA LEU A 36 -2.91 -0.24 -9.15
C LEU A 36 -2.37 -0.34 -10.58
N GLU A 37 -3.19 -0.04 -11.59
CA GLU A 37 -2.74 -0.03 -12.99
C GLU A 37 -1.67 1.05 -13.20
N TYR A 38 -1.93 2.26 -12.72
CA TYR A 38 -0.96 3.35 -12.77
C TYR A 38 0.32 3.00 -12.01
N ALA A 39 0.21 2.49 -10.78
CA ALA A 39 1.35 2.13 -9.95
C ALA A 39 2.24 1.06 -10.61
N ARG A 40 1.61 0.03 -11.22
CA ARG A 40 2.30 -1.00 -12.00
C ARG A 40 3.07 -0.40 -13.17
N ARG A 41 2.41 0.46 -13.96
CA ARG A 41 3.05 1.10 -15.13
C ARG A 41 4.22 1.97 -14.70
N PHE A 42 4.02 2.83 -13.70
CA PHE A 42 5.04 3.74 -13.18
C PHE A 42 6.30 3.00 -12.71
N CYS A 43 6.11 1.89 -11.97
CA CYS A 43 7.21 1.08 -11.46
C CYS A 43 7.91 0.30 -12.60
N ALA A 44 7.16 -0.25 -13.55
CA ALA A 44 7.70 -0.98 -14.69
C ALA A 44 8.59 -0.10 -15.58
N GLU A 45 8.16 1.13 -15.87
CA GLU A 45 8.94 2.11 -16.66
C GLU A 45 10.28 2.48 -16.00
N ARG A 46 10.39 2.34 -14.68
CA ARG A 46 11.56 2.76 -13.89
C ARG A 46 12.37 1.60 -13.32
N GLY A 47 11.99 0.36 -13.63
CA GLY A 47 12.65 -0.83 -13.12
C GLY A 47 12.55 -0.99 -11.59
N ILE A 48 11.51 -0.42 -10.97
CA ILE A 48 11.31 -0.48 -9.53
C ILE A 48 10.57 -1.79 -9.19
N PRO A 49 11.12 -2.66 -8.31
CA PRO A 49 10.40 -3.83 -7.82
C PRO A 49 9.04 -3.45 -7.23
N HIS A 50 8.00 -4.13 -7.68
CA HIS A 50 6.61 -3.79 -7.36
C HIS A 50 5.87 -5.02 -6.85
N ILE A 51 5.55 -5.04 -5.55
CA ILE A 51 5.01 -6.21 -4.84
C ILE A 51 3.59 -5.90 -4.38
N VAL A 52 2.62 -6.43 -5.12
CA VAL A 52 1.21 -6.12 -4.89
C VAL A 52 0.71 -6.82 -3.64
N THR A 53 0.26 -6.04 -2.66
CA THR A 53 -0.38 -6.57 -1.46
C THR A 53 -1.90 -6.40 -1.60
N GLU A 54 -2.62 -7.52 -1.57
CA GLU A 54 -4.06 -7.51 -1.76
C GLU A 54 -4.81 -7.11 -0.50
N PHE A 55 -5.73 -6.15 -0.63
CA PHE A 55 -6.66 -5.82 0.44
C PHE A 55 -7.85 -6.79 0.47
N GLN A 56 -7.94 -7.61 1.52
CA GLN A 56 -9.05 -8.54 1.72
C GLN A 56 -10.18 -7.91 2.54
N SER A 57 -11.33 -7.67 1.92
CA SER A 57 -12.52 -7.08 2.55
C SER A 57 -13.06 -7.89 3.76
N GLY A 58 -12.79 -9.20 3.80
CA GLY A 58 -13.16 -10.06 4.92
C GLY A 58 -12.51 -9.69 6.26
N GLN A 59 -11.44 -8.89 6.24
CA GLN A 59 -10.72 -8.44 7.45
C GLN A 59 -11.20 -7.08 7.97
N ASN A 60 -12.14 -6.41 7.29
CA ASN A 60 -12.53 -5.02 7.60
C ASN A 60 -12.97 -4.82 9.06
N LYS A 61 -13.80 -5.72 9.61
CA LYS A 61 -14.26 -5.59 11.01
C LYS A 61 -13.11 -5.64 12.00
N ARG A 62 -12.12 -6.50 11.77
CA ARG A 62 -10.92 -6.60 12.60
C ARG A 62 -10.04 -5.36 12.44
N ASN A 63 -9.87 -4.89 11.21
CA ASN A 63 -9.06 -3.72 10.89
C ASN A 63 -9.65 -2.45 11.49
N ILE A 64 -10.97 -2.24 11.43
CA ILE A 64 -11.64 -1.10 12.10
C ILE A 64 -11.31 -1.07 13.59
N ARG A 65 -11.47 -2.21 14.28
CA ARG A 65 -11.15 -2.28 15.73
C ARG A 65 -9.69 -1.95 16.00
N ASN A 66 -8.77 -2.47 15.17
CA ASN A 66 -7.35 -2.21 15.31
C ASN A 66 -7.00 -0.75 14.99
N SER A 67 -7.64 -0.13 14.00
CA SER A 67 -7.45 1.27 13.65
C SER A 67 -7.87 2.19 14.78
N ILE A 68 -9.05 1.96 15.38
CA ILE A 68 -9.52 2.73 16.54
C ILE A 68 -8.56 2.54 17.72
N PHE A 69 -8.16 1.30 18.01
CA PHE A 69 -7.27 1.01 19.13
C PHE A 69 -5.87 1.62 18.95
N SER A 70 -5.32 1.61 17.73
CA SER A 70 -3.94 2.06 17.47
C SER A 70 -3.86 3.56 17.18
N GLY A 71 -4.91 4.13 16.58
CA GLY A 71 -4.98 5.54 16.19
C GLY A 71 -5.56 6.44 17.29
N GLU A 72 -6.26 5.87 18.27
CA GLU A 72 -6.94 6.60 19.36
C GLU A 72 -7.90 7.70 18.87
N PHE A 73 -8.44 7.56 17.66
CA PHE A 73 -9.41 8.46 17.04
C PHE A 73 -10.73 7.73 16.72
N PHE A 74 -11.80 8.50 16.54
CA PHE A 74 -13.17 7.97 16.31
C PHE A 74 -13.80 8.51 15.03
N GLU A 75 -13.10 9.38 14.33
CA GLU A 75 -13.46 10.01 13.09
C GLU A 75 -13.48 8.96 11.97
N PRO A 76 -14.61 8.76 11.26
CA PRO A 76 -14.70 7.73 10.23
C PRO A 76 -13.70 7.88 9.09
N VAL A 77 -13.28 9.11 8.79
CA VAL A 77 -12.28 9.40 7.75
C VAL A 77 -10.91 8.83 8.14
N ASP A 78 -10.45 9.11 9.36
CA ASP A 78 -9.15 8.63 9.84
C ASP A 78 -9.15 7.11 10.02
N ILE A 79 -10.28 6.53 10.46
CA ILE A 79 -10.46 5.07 10.54
C ILE A 79 -10.35 4.44 9.15
N SER A 80 -10.96 5.06 8.14
CA SER A 80 -10.95 4.57 6.76
C SER A 80 -9.54 4.56 6.17
N ASP A 81 -8.77 5.64 6.38
CA ASP A 81 -7.39 5.75 5.90
C ASP A 81 -6.47 4.70 6.57
N MET A 82 -6.69 4.43 7.86
CA MET A 82 -5.93 3.41 8.60
C MET A 82 -6.39 1.97 8.39
N LEU A 83 -7.46 1.69 7.62
CA LEU A 83 -7.93 0.30 7.38
C LEU A 83 -6.85 -0.61 6.77
N THR A 84 -5.83 0.01 6.18
CA THR A 84 -4.69 -0.64 5.55
C THR A 84 -3.60 -1.08 6.55
N ASN A 85 -3.58 -0.58 7.79
CA ASN A 85 -2.55 -0.88 8.80
C ASN A 85 -2.58 -2.32 9.34
N GLY A 86 -3.66 -3.08 9.07
CA GLY A 86 -3.78 -4.49 9.45
C GLY A 86 -3.35 -5.48 8.35
N ILE A 87 -2.90 -4.97 7.19
CA ILE A 87 -2.55 -5.80 6.04
C ILE A 87 -1.13 -6.32 6.21
N ARG A 88 -1.01 -7.65 6.19
CA ARG A 88 0.28 -8.32 6.19
C ARG A 88 0.87 -8.20 4.79
N LEU A 89 2.04 -7.59 4.67
CA LEU A 89 2.78 -7.54 3.41
C LEU A 89 3.21 -8.96 3.04
N CYS A 90 2.77 -9.43 1.89
CA CYS A 90 3.11 -10.75 1.36
C CYS A 90 3.76 -10.56 -0.01
N ARG A 91 4.82 -11.32 -0.30
CA ARG A 91 5.43 -11.34 -1.65
C ARG A 91 4.60 -12.15 -2.66
N GLY A 92 3.72 -13.00 -2.16
CA GLY A 92 2.79 -13.85 -2.90
C GLY A 92 1.95 -14.69 -1.95
N PRO A 93 1.06 -15.58 -2.44
CA PRO A 93 0.31 -16.48 -1.58
C PRO A 93 1.26 -17.38 -0.78
N GLY A 94 1.35 -17.14 0.53
CA GLY A 94 2.13 -17.95 1.47
C GLY A 94 3.58 -17.51 1.73
N GLU A 95 4.10 -16.51 1.01
CA GLU A 95 5.45 -15.97 1.24
C GLU A 95 5.41 -14.65 2.01
N TRP A 96 5.84 -14.73 3.28
CA TRP A 96 5.89 -13.62 4.22
C TRP A 96 7.19 -12.83 4.08
N LEU A 97 7.11 -11.51 4.32
CA LEU A 97 8.27 -10.64 4.59
C LEU A 97 8.60 -10.62 6.08
#